data_AF-A0AA89C0A3-F1
#
_entry.id   AF-A0AA89C0A3-F1
#
_cell.length_a   1.000
_cell.length_b   1.000
_cell.length_c   1.000
_cell.angle_alpha   90.00
_cell.angle_beta   90.00
_cell.angle_gamma   90.00
#
_symmetry.space_group_name_H-M   'P 1'
#
loop_
_entity.id
_entity.type
_entity.pdbx_description
1 polymer ?
#
loop_
_entity_poly.entity_id
_entity_poly.type
_entity_poly.pdbx_seq_one_letter_code
_entity_poly.pdbx_strand_id
1 'polypeptide(L)'
;MADERNREIKIKLYTSIDNLKDFFYSLSLLKLVHCNGGLGLGVPFSSSFVAWDFLYADKDKSIAKVEAFTEVFIKGHTLLMDYIVLHKKPQEKWERTTLEKLLSFISNMEEAEKALKCDDTVKESVWMARFAVHYLSALSALGDFQFGKSTTEEKDHCPCPCNHPLIYTDTTIGNPKTWYGKLDVILGSFTSDRQEKKESPVAVAGIWDEVDDDNECTLDSPGGKCSSLGDHLSHVQSQAIVFSFYQRNRHQDLNFVPTLAVSRKHIQFHFYDSEKDMFLMSCELPLFREGDIHLNLCTVVATWLVVNYKALMTGATKEMEKEPKFGLHEYFGPVSLDYYKTGIKMAPLQPVEMRNTINLAKVQAQKRCLATEMNESKYQRRK
;
A
#
# COMPACT_ATOMS: atom_id res chain seq x y z
N MET A 1 -25.26 -8.92 -29.38
CA MET A 1 -24.78 -7.75 -28.62
C MET A 1 -24.16 -8.14 -27.28
N ALA A 2 -24.86 -8.87 -26.40
CA ALA A 2 -24.27 -9.31 -25.11
C ALA A 2 -23.04 -10.23 -25.24
N ASP A 3 -23.07 -11.13 -26.23
CA ASP A 3 -21.97 -12.09 -26.46
C ASP A 3 -20.70 -11.41 -27.01
N GLU A 4 -20.88 -10.42 -27.90
CA GLU A 4 -19.77 -9.62 -28.45
C GLU A 4 -19.11 -8.74 -27.38
N ARG A 5 -19.90 -8.10 -26.51
CA ARG A 5 -19.38 -7.33 -25.37
C ARG A 5 -18.58 -8.21 -24.42
N ASN A 6 -19.05 -9.42 -24.15
CA ASN A 6 -18.34 -10.37 -23.29
C ASN A 6 -17.02 -10.82 -23.94
N ARG A 7 -17.01 -11.05 -25.25
CA ARG A 7 -15.79 -11.36 -26.01
C ARG A 7 -14.77 -10.24 -25.92
N GLU A 8 -15.19 -8.99 -26.09
CA GLU A 8 -14.32 -7.82 -26.00
C GLU A 8 -13.69 -7.68 -24.60
N ILE A 9 -14.49 -7.84 -23.55
CA ILE A 9 -14.00 -7.82 -22.15
C ILE A 9 -12.93 -8.89 -21.94
N LYS A 10 -13.16 -10.12 -22.43
CA LYS A 10 -12.19 -11.21 -22.32
C LYS A 10 -10.87 -10.90 -23.03
N ILE A 11 -10.91 -10.31 -24.23
CA ILE A 11 -9.70 -9.90 -24.95
C ILE A 11 -8.93 -8.85 -24.15
N LYS A 12 -9.61 -7.80 -23.68
CA LYS A 12 -8.99 -6.74 -22.87
C LYS A 12 -8.38 -7.28 -21.57
N LEU A 13 -9.08 -8.21 -20.90
CA LEU A 13 -8.59 -8.88 -19.70
C LEU A 13 -7.36 -9.75 -19.99
N TYR A 14 -7.38 -10.52 -21.09
CA TYR A 14 -6.25 -11.36 -21.51
C TYR A 14 -5.00 -10.52 -21.68
N THR A 15 -5.07 -9.46 -22.50
CA THR A 15 -3.94 -8.55 -22.71
C THR A 15 -3.48 -7.93 -21.40
N SER A 16 -4.42 -7.51 -20.54
CA SER A 16 -4.07 -6.83 -19.31
C SER A 16 -3.37 -7.73 -18.30
N ILE A 17 -3.81 -8.98 -18.15
CA ILE A 17 -3.15 -9.91 -17.24
C ILE A 17 -1.84 -10.47 -17.81
N ASP A 18 -1.72 -10.61 -19.13
CA ASP A 18 -0.47 -11.01 -19.76
C ASP A 18 0.60 -9.94 -19.58
N ASN A 19 0.25 -8.66 -19.73
CA ASN A 19 1.15 -7.53 -19.44
C ASN A 19 1.62 -7.51 -17.98
N LEU A 20 0.89 -8.10 -17.01
CA LEU A 20 1.36 -8.18 -15.62
C LEU A 20 2.56 -9.12 -15.43
N LYS A 21 2.99 -9.83 -16.48
CA LYS A 21 4.24 -10.57 -16.53
C LYS A 21 5.43 -9.71 -16.94
N ASP A 22 5.16 -8.53 -17.53
CA ASP A 22 6.22 -7.65 -18.00
C ASP A 22 6.96 -6.97 -16.85
N PHE A 23 8.22 -6.61 -17.12
CA PHE A 23 9.10 -5.93 -16.18
C PHE A 23 8.48 -4.65 -15.58
N PHE A 24 7.68 -3.90 -16.34
CA PHE A 24 7.04 -2.67 -15.87
C PHE A 24 6.00 -2.87 -14.76
N TYR A 25 5.44 -4.08 -14.65
CA TYR A 25 4.47 -4.45 -13.62
C TYR A 25 5.08 -5.40 -12.59
N SER A 26 6.39 -5.63 -12.64
CA SER A 26 7.07 -6.56 -11.77
C SER A 26 7.20 -6.04 -10.33
N LEU A 27 7.45 -6.97 -9.42
CA LEU A 27 7.65 -6.75 -7.99
C LEU A 27 9.13 -6.90 -7.68
N SER A 28 9.76 -5.81 -7.27
CA SER A 28 11.17 -5.80 -6.89
C SER A 28 11.35 -6.32 -5.47
N LEU A 29 12.33 -7.19 -5.25
CA LEU A 29 12.74 -7.58 -3.91
C LEU A 29 13.68 -6.52 -3.32
N LEU A 30 13.38 -6.08 -2.11
CA LEU A 30 14.16 -5.07 -1.42
C LEU A 30 15.08 -5.69 -0.36
N LYS A 31 16.15 -4.96 -0.05
CA LYS A 31 17.03 -5.19 1.09
C LYS A 31 17.09 -3.93 1.94
N LEU A 32 16.89 -4.06 3.23
CA LEU A 32 17.01 -2.96 4.18
C LEU A 32 18.48 -2.53 4.27
N VAL A 33 18.70 -1.23 4.19
CA VAL A 33 20.00 -0.60 4.46
C VAL A 33 19.97 0.00 5.86
N HIS A 34 19.03 0.91 6.12
CA HIS A 34 18.89 1.59 7.41
C HIS A 34 17.43 1.98 7.69
N CYS A 35 17.04 2.02 8.96
CA CYS A 35 15.77 2.63 9.34
C CYS A 35 15.75 3.09 10.81
N ASN A 36 14.76 3.89 11.18
CA ASN A 36 14.61 4.41 12.54
C ASN A 36 13.54 3.69 13.40
N GLY A 37 12.97 2.58 12.92
CA GLY A 37 11.89 1.85 13.62
C GLY A 37 12.33 1.10 14.88
N GLY A 38 13.60 0.70 14.94
CA GLY A 38 14.16 -0.12 16.03
C GLY A 38 14.72 0.66 17.21
N LEU A 39 14.53 1.99 17.26
CA LEU A 39 15.20 2.87 18.22
C LEU A 39 14.64 2.82 19.65
N GLY A 40 13.47 2.20 19.87
CA GLY A 40 12.85 2.14 21.20
C GLY A 40 12.23 3.47 21.67
N LEU A 41 12.13 4.46 20.79
CA LEU A 41 11.76 5.84 21.10
C LEU A 41 10.50 6.34 20.39
N GLY A 42 9.66 5.45 19.86
CA GLY A 42 8.37 5.85 19.29
C GLY A 42 8.52 6.84 18.13
N VAL A 43 8.50 6.35 16.90
CA VAL A 43 8.66 7.21 15.73
C VAL A 43 7.33 7.32 14.97
N PRO A 44 6.73 8.51 14.83
CA PRO A 44 5.52 8.66 14.02
C PRO A 44 5.82 8.35 12.55
N PHE A 45 4.86 7.80 11.81
CA PHE A 45 5.05 7.43 10.42
C PHE A 45 5.49 8.61 9.53
N SER A 46 5.00 9.82 9.80
CA SER A 46 5.41 11.06 9.12
C SER A 46 6.87 11.47 9.37
N SER A 47 7.51 10.94 10.42
CA SER A 47 8.94 11.13 10.70
C SER A 47 9.75 9.83 10.57
N SER A 48 9.17 8.82 9.93
CA SER A 48 9.87 7.57 9.67
C SER A 48 10.96 7.76 8.62
N PHE A 49 12.01 6.96 8.75
CA PHE A 49 13.08 6.87 7.78
C PHE A 49 13.34 5.40 7.47
N VAL A 50 13.27 5.04 6.20
CA VAL A 50 13.55 3.71 5.67
C VAL A 50 14.40 3.88 4.41
N ALA A 51 15.67 3.49 4.50
CA ALA A 51 16.58 3.37 3.39
C ALA A 51 16.73 1.89 3.02
N TRP A 52 16.66 1.61 1.73
CA TRP A 52 16.68 0.27 1.17
C TRP A 52 17.48 0.28 -0.14
N ASP A 53 17.92 -0.91 -0.55
CA ASP A 53 18.55 -1.19 -1.84
C ASP A 53 17.75 -2.29 -2.54
N PHE A 54 17.88 -2.42 -3.86
CA PHE A 54 17.33 -3.57 -4.56
C PHE A 54 18.19 -4.81 -4.28
N LEU A 55 17.57 -5.99 -4.32
CA LEU A 55 18.33 -7.19 -4.60
C LEU A 55 18.65 -7.21 -6.10
N TYR A 56 19.89 -7.54 -6.45
CA TYR A 56 20.35 -7.54 -7.84
C TYR A 56 20.60 -8.96 -8.35
N ALA A 57 20.23 -9.20 -9.60
CA ALA A 57 20.42 -10.48 -10.29
C ALA A 57 21.87 -10.67 -10.75
N ASP A 58 22.56 -9.56 -10.99
CA ASP A 58 23.93 -9.50 -11.47
C ASP A 58 24.88 -8.90 -10.44
N LYS A 59 26.18 -9.19 -10.58
CA LYS A 59 27.21 -8.67 -9.66
C LYS A 59 27.45 -7.18 -9.82
N ASP A 60 27.18 -6.65 -11.02
CA ASP A 60 27.41 -5.25 -11.37
C ASP A 60 26.26 -4.33 -10.93
N LYS A 61 25.22 -4.90 -10.29
CA LYS A 61 24.03 -4.20 -9.80
C LYS A 61 23.28 -3.43 -10.91
N SER A 62 23.30 -3.94 -12.13
CA SER A 62 22.60 -3.32 -13.26
C SER A 62 21.16 -3.82 -13.42
N ILE A 63 20.85 -5.01 -12.90
CA ILE A 63 19.55 -5.66 -13.07
C ILE A 63 19.00 -6.03 -11.69
N ALA A 64 17.93 -5.37 -11.27
CA ALA A 64 17.21 -5.75 -10.05
C ALA A 64 16.56 -7.13 -10.22
N LYS A 65 16.53 -7.91 -9.13
CA LYS A 65 15.71 -9.12 -9.03
C LYS A 65 14.26 -8.69 -8.90
N VAL A 66 13.47 -9.15 -9.84
CA VAL A 66 12.05 -8.86 -9.91
C VAL A 66 11.26 -10.14 -10.12
N GLU A 67 10.04 -10.15 -9.61
CA GLU A 67 9.08 -11.23 -9.78
C GLU A 67 7.88 -10.71 -10.58
N ALA A 68 7.37 -11.51 -11.49
CA ALA A 68 6.15 -11.16 -12.20
C ALA A 68 4.98 -11.10 -11.20
N PHE A 69 4.08 -10.12 -11.37
CA PHE A 69 2.94 -9.94 -10.48
C PHE A 69 2.07 -11.21 -10.42
N THR A 70 1.94 -11.92 -11.55
CA THR A 70 1.18 -13.16 -11.68
C THR A 70 1.78 -14.34 -10.91
N GLU A 71 3.09 -14.34 -10.62
CA GLU A 71 3.76 -15.41 -9.85
C GLU A 71 3.47 -15.30 -8.35
N VAL A 72 3.23 -14.09 -7.83
CA VAL A 72 2.78 -13.88 -6.45
C VAL A 72 1.27 -14.15 -6.32
N PHE A 73 0.51 -13.93 -7.40
CA PHE A 73 -0.94 -14.07 -7.47
C PHE A 73 -1.40 -15.23 -8.37
N ILE A 74 -0.79 -16.41 -8.21
CA ILE A 74 -1.08 -17.57 -9.08
C ILE A 74 -2.57 -17.93 -9.06
N LYS A 75 -3.23 -17.92 -7.90
CA LYS A 75 -4.68 -18.24 -7.82
C LYS A 75 -5.51 -17.24 -8.62
N GLY A 76 -5.22 -15.95 -8.51
CA GLY A 76 -5.90 -14.92 -9.29
C GLY A 76 -5.64 -15.02 -10.79
N HIS A 77 -4.39 -15.30 -11.18
CA HIS A 77 -4.03 -15.55 -12.56
C HIS A 77 -4.76 -16.77 -13.13
N THR A 78 -4.73 -17.92 -12.44
CA THR A 78 -5.44 -19.13 -12.85
C THR A 78 -6.94 -18.90 -12.94
N LEU A 79 -7.55 -18.23 -11.96
CA LEU A 79 -8.98 -17.90 -11.98
C LEU A 79 -9.37 -17.11 -13.24
N LEU A 80 -8.59 -16.09 -13.58
CA LEU A 80 -8.83 -15.29 -14.78
C LEU A 80 -8.59 -16.07 -16.07
N MET A 81 -7.49 -16.82 -16.16
CA MET A 81 -7.17 -17.60 -17.35
C MET A 81 -8.18 -18.72 -17.62
N ASP A 82 -8.67 -19.39 -16.58
CA ASP A 82 -9.73 -20.39 -16.68
C ASP A 82 -11.04 -19.77 -17.20
N TYR A 83 -11.38 -18.55 -16.75
CA TYR A 83 -12.54 -17.82 -17.26
C TYR A 83 -12.38 -17.34 -18.71
N ILE A 84 -11.22 -16.81 -19.05
CA ILE A 84 -10.94 -16.18 -20.36
C ILE A 84 -10.75 -17.24 -21.44
N VAL A 85 -9.80 -18.15 -21.24
CA VAL A 85 -9.33 -19.11 -22.25
C VAL A 85 -10.13 -20.40 -22.23
N LEU A 86 -10.40 -20.93 -21.04
CA LEU A 86 -11.11 -22.21 -20.90
C LEU A 86 -12.64 -22.05 -20.82
N HIS A 87 -13.13 -20.81 -20.78
CA HIS A 87 -14.55 -20.48 -20.61
C HIS A 87 -15.20 -21.15 -19.38
N LYS A 88 -14.38 -21.50 -18.37
CA LYS A 88 -14.86 -22.14 -17.15
C LYS A 88 -15.47 -21.09 -16.24
N LYS A 89 -16.63 -21.41 -15.68
CA LYS A 89 -17.23 -20.62 -14.61
C LYS A 89 -16.70 -21.10 -13.27
N PRO A 90 -16.33 -20.19 -12.35
CA PRO A 90 -15.85 -20.61 -11.03
C PRO A 90 -16.97 -21.35 -10.27
N GLN A 91 -16.60 -22.38 -9.54
CA GLN A 91 -17.56 -23.21 -8.80
C GLN A 91 -17.71 -22.71 -7.37
N GLU A 92 -16.59 -22.34 -6.75
CA GLU A 92 -16.58 -21.82 -5.40
C GLU A 92 -17.28 -20.46 -5.32
N LYS A 93 -17.99 -20.22 -4.22
CA LYS A 93 -18.73 -18.97 -4.04
C LYS A 93 -17.80 -17.77 -4.01
N TRP A 94 -16.65 -17.88 -3.32
CA TRP A 94 -15.70 -16.78 -3.19
C TRP A 94 -15.04 -16.44 -4.54
N GLU A 95 -14.72 -17.44 -5.37
CA GLU A 95 -14.16 -17.23 -6.71
C GLU A 95 -15.16 -16.49 -7.60
N ARG A 96 -16.42 -16.92 -7.58
CA ARG A 96 -17.51 -16.26 -8.32
C ARG A 96 -17.67 -14.82 -7.90
N THR A 97 -17.82 -14.55 -6.60
CA THR A 97 -17.99 -13.19 -6.08
C THR A 97 -16.80 -12.30 -6.42
N THR A 98 -15.58 -12.81 -6.29
CA THR A 98 -14.36 -12.05 -6.58
C THR A 98 -14.24 -11.72 -8.08
N LEU A 99 -14.53 -12.69 -8.96
CA LEU A 99 -14.52 -12.47 -10.41
C LEU A 99 -15.67 -11.54 -10.85
N GLU A 100 -16.86 -11.70 -10.30
CA GLU A 100 -18.03 -10.86 -10.62
C GLU A 100 -17.79 -9.39 -10.28
N LYS A 101 -17.07 -9.09 -9.19
CA LYS A 101 -16.64 -7.72 -8.86
C LYS A 101 -15.80 -7.09 -9.97
N LEU A 102 -14.79 -7.80 -10.46
CA LEU A 102 -13.95 -7.32 -11.56
C LEU A 102 -14.77 -7.13 -12.85
N LEU A 103 -15.58 -8.11 -13.23
CA LEU A 103 -16.39 -8.04 -14.46
C LEU A 103 -17.44 -6.93 -14.40
N SER A 104 -18.08 -6.74 -13.24
CA SER A 104 -19.03 -5.64 -13.02
C SER A 104 -18.32 -4.29 -13.06
N PHE A 105 -17.15 -4.18 -12.45
CA PHE A 105 -16.36 -2.95 -12.48
C PHE A 105 -15.98 -2.57 -13.92
N ILE A 106 -15.44 -3.52 -14.69
CA ILE A 106 -15.04 -3.28 -16.09
C ILE A 106 -16.26 -2.89 -16.94
N SER A 107 -17.40 -3.51 -16.69
CA SER A 107 -18.64 -3.19 -17.41
C SER A 107 -19.14 -1.77 -17.15
N ASN A 108 -18.83 -1.20 -15.98
CA ASN A 108 -19.26 0.13 -15.54
C ASN A 108 -18.07 1.08 -15.32
N MET A 109 -16.94 0.83 -15.98
CA MET A 109 -15.68 1.54 -15.71
C MET A 109 -15.80 3.06 -15.92
N GLU A 110 -16.63 3.48 -16.87
CA GLU A 110 -16.91 4.90 -17.14
C GLU A 110 -17.51 5.64 -15.93
N GLU A 111 -18.27 4.96 -15.07
CA GLU A 111 -18.82 5.58 -13.85
C GLU A 111 -17.72 5.84 -12.83
N ALA A 112 -16.79 4.88 -12.67
CA ALA A 112 -15.61 5.07 -11.83
C ALA A 112 -14.73 6.19 -12.39
N GLU A 113 -14.47 6.21 -13.69
CA GLU A 113 -13.74 7.30 -14.36
C GLU A 113 -14.37 8.67 -14.09
N LYS A 114 -15.69 8.79 -14.23
CA LYS A 114 -16.41 10.05 -13.95
C LYS A 114 -16.32 10.46 -12.48
N ALA A 115 -16.38 9.52 -11.55
CA ALA A 115 -16.24 9.82 -10.13
C ALA A 115 -14.82 10.28 -9.76
N LEU A 116 -13.80 9.64 -10.35
CA LEU A 116 -12.40 9.93 -10.06
C LEU A 116 -11.84 11.12 -10.84
N LYS A 117 -12.48 11.49 -11.97
CA LYS A 117 -12.20 12.74 -12.68
C LYS A 117 -12.42 13.92 -11.74
N CYS A 118 -11.32 14.57 -11.40
CA CYS A 118 -11.31 15.76 -10.57
C CYS A 118 -10.35 16.75 -11.19
N ASP A 119 -10.76 18.02 -11.22
CA ASP A 119 -9.84 19.13 -11.39
C ASP A 119 -8.87 19.18 -10.19
N ASP A 120 -7.69 19.76 -10.38
CA ASP A 120 -6.65 19.86 -9.37
C ASP A 120 -7.14 20.56 -8.09
N THR A 121 -8.21 21.36 -8.22
CA THR A 121 -8.89 22.10 -7.15
C THR A 121 -9.67 21.26 -6.12
N VAL A 122 -9.91 19.98 -6.39
CA VAL A 122 -10.63 19.10 -5.45
C VAL A 122 -9.75 18.81 -4.22
N LYS A 123 -10.30 18.92 -2.99
CA LYS A 123 -9.58 18.54 -1.77
C LYS A 123 -9.20 17.05 -1.78
N GLU A 124 -8.06 16.70 -1.22
CA GLU A 124 -7.53 15.33 -1.23
C GLU A 124 -8.40 14.33 -0.47
N SER A 125 -8.92 14.74 0.69
CA SER A 125 -9.88 13.94 1.46
C SER A 125 -11.13 13.59 0.65
N VAL A 126 -11.59 14.52 -0.20
CA VAL A 126 -12.73 14.34 -1.11
C VAL A 126 -12.36 13.33 -2.21
N TRP A 127 -11.18 13.44 -2.80
CA TRP A 127 -10.73 12.51 -3.83
C TRP A 127 -10.52 11.09 -3.27
N MET A 128 -9.86 10.96 -2.11
CA MET A 128 -9.65 9.67 -1.45
C MET A 128 -10.98 9.00 -1.09
N ALA A 129 -11.98 9.78 -0.67
CA ALA A 129 -13.33 9.25 -0.45
C ALA A 129 -13.93 8.64 -1.72
N ARG A 130 -13.80 9.34 -2.85
CA ARG A 130 -14.27 8.83 -4.16
C ARG A 130 -13.46 7.61 -4.61
N PHE A 131 -12.15 7.60 -4.38
CA PHE A 131 -11.27 6.48 -4.69
C PHE A 131 -11.64 5.22 -3.91
N ALA A 132 -11.86 5.33 -2.60
CA ALA A 132 -12.30 4.20 -1.79
C ALA A 132 -13.65 3.64 -2.26
N VAL A 133 -14.64 4.51 -2.53
CA VAL A 133 -16.02 4.11 -2.90
C VAL A 133 -16.11 3.58 -4.33
N HIS A 134 -15.50 4.26 -5.30
CA HIS A 134 -15.72 3.98 -6.71
C HIS A 134 -14.64 3.10 -7.34
N TYR A 135 -13.50 2.90 -6.67
CA TYR A 135 -12.39 2.09 -7.17
C TYR A 135 -12.12 0.89 -6.26
N LEU A 136 -11.70 1.13 -5.02
CA LEU A 136 -11.23 0.06 -4.13
C LEU A 136 -12.36 -0.88 -3.69
N SER A 137 -13.47 -0.35 -3.17
CA SER A 137 -14.61 -1.16 -2.72
C SER A 137 -15.35 -1.83 -3.89
N ALA A 138 -15.35 -1.17 -5.05
CA ALA A 138 -15.95 -1.69 -6.27
C ALA A 138 -15.19 -2.91 -6.80
N LEU A 139 -13.86 -2.96 -6.59
CA LEU A 139 -13.00 -4.10 -6.94
C LEU A 139 -12.89 -5.15 -5.82
N SER A 140 -13.21 -4.80 -4.57
CA SER A 140 -13.13 -5.72 -3.43
C SER A 140 -14.36 -6.62 -3.33
N ALA A 141 -14.12 -7.91 -3.08
CA ALA A 141 -15.15 -8.87 -2.72
C ALA A 141 -15.78 -8.57 -1.35
N LEU A 142 -15.04 -7.91 -0.45
CA LEU A 142 -15.49 -7.56 0.89
C LEU A 142 -16.27 -6.25 0.89
N GLY A 143 -15.78 -5.27 0.12
CA GLY A 143 -16.52 -4.06 -0.25
C GLY A 143 -16.68 -3.00 0.85
N ASP A 144 -16.33 -3.26 2.12
CA ASP A 144 -16.37 -2.21 3.15
C ASP A 144 -15.02 -1.51 3.28
N PHE A 145 -15.06 -0.27 3.75
CA PHE A 145 -13.87 0.50 4.08
C PHE A 145 -14.14 1.37 5.30
N GLN A 146 -13.06 1.77 5.97
CA GLN A 146 -13.07 2.73 7.06
C GLN A 146 -12.01 3.79 6.78
N PHE A 147 -12.38 5.04 6.92
CA PHE A 147 -11.45 6.16 6.92
C PHE A 147 -10.88 6.37 8.30
N GLY A 148 -9.63 6.81 8.34
CA GLY A 148 -9.05 7.31 9.55
C GLY A 148 -9.71 8.61 10.00
N LYS A 149 -10.22 8.64 11.23
CA LYS A 149 -10.83 9.81 11.85
C LYS A 149 -9.86 10.98 11.93
N SER A 150 -10.17 12.09 11.26
CA SER A 150 -9.33 13.30 11.25
C SER A 150 -10.01 14.40 12.07
N THR A 151 -9.25 15.35 12.60
CA THR A 151 -9.80 16.46 13.39
C THR A 151 -10.54 17.50 12.54
N THR A 152 -10.52 17.37 11.21
CA THR A 152 -11.04 18.37 10.26
C THR A 152 -11.97 17.75 9.21
N GLU A 153 -13.13 18.40 9.01
CA GLU A 153 -14.10 18.22 7.90
C GLU A 153 -14.40 16.77 7.46
N GLU A 154 -14.90 15.96 8.38
CA GLU A 154 -15.45 14.63 8.06
C GLU A 154 -16.80 14.78 7.34
N LYS A 155 -16.98 14.07 6.23
CA LYS A 155 -18.26 14.03 5.50
C LYS A 155 -18.97 12.72 5.75
N ASP A 156 -20.24 12.76 6.11
CA ASP A 156 -21.01 11.52 6.37
C ASP A 156 -21.25 10.67 5.11
N HIS A 157 -21.14 11.26 3.91
CA HIS A 157 -21.47 10.61 2.64
C HIS A 157 -20.46 10.97 1.53
N CYS A 158 -20.39 10.13 0.49
CA CYS A 158 -19.60 10.38 -0.71
C CYS A 158 -19.93 11.78 -1.23
N PRO A 159 -18.93 12.61 -1.55
CA PRO A 159 -19.11 13.95 -2.09
C PRO A 159 -19.57 13.95 -3.57
N CYS A 160 -20.18 12.86 -3.99
CA CYS A 160 -20.66 12.58 -5.34
C CYS A 160 -22.15 12.21 -5.26
N PRO A 161 -22.92 12.29 -6.35
CA PRO A 161 -24.36 12.03 -6.32
C PRO A 161 -24.77 10.62 -5.86
N CYS A 162 -23.85 9.65 -5.76
CA CYS A 162 -24.17 8.31 -5.28
C CYS A 162 -24.56 8.27 -3.79
N ASN A 163 -24.19 9.30 -3.02
CA ASN A 163 -24.52 9.45 -1.60
C ASN A 163 -24.18 8.21 -0.74
N HIS A 164 -23.09 7.49 -1.07
CA HIS A 164 -22.66 6.32 -0.32
C HIS A 164 -22.15 6.73 1.07
N PRO A 165 -22.57 6.08 2.18
CA PRO A 165 -22.15 6.46 3.53
C PRO A 165 -20.64 6.26 3.73
N LEU A 166 -19.99 7.19 4.44
CA LEU A 166 -18.58 7.10 4.79
C LEU A 166 -18.44 6.84 6.29
N ILE A 167 -17.61 5.86 6.65
CA ILE A 167 -17.39 5.46 8.05
C ILE A 167 -16.00 5.92 8.47
N TYR A 168 -15.93 6.79 9.49
CA TYR A 168 -14.68 7.26 10.08
C TYR A 168 -14.44 6.58 11.43
N THR A 169 -13.27 5.99 11.61
CA THR A 169 -12.88 5.26 12.82
C THR A 169 -11.46 5.61 13.23
N ASP A 170 -11.06 5.26 14.45
CA ASP A 170 -9.66 5.38 14.82
C ASP A 170 -8.83 4.29 14.13
N THR A 171 -8.03 4.70 13.15
CA THR A 171 -7.11 3.85 12.39
C THR A 171 -5.68 3.97 12.90
N THR A 172 -5.48 4.50 14.10
CA THR A 172 -4.17 4.56 14.75
C THR A 172 -3.65 3.15 14.99
N ILE A 173 -2.41 2.91 14.59
CA ILE A 173 -1.72 1.64 14.70
C ILE A 173 -0.26 1.87 15.13
N GLY A 174 0.29 0.96 15.91
CA GLY A 174 1.72 0.90 16.20
C GLY A 174 2.02 0.55 17.65
N ASN A 175 3.20 0.95 18.11
CA ASN A 175 3.61 0.87 19.50
C ASN A 175 4.43 2.12 19.88
N PRO A 176 4.27 2.68 21.09
CA PRO A 176 5.04 3.85 21.55
C PRO A 176 6.57 3.67 21.58
N LYS A 177 7.07 2.44 21.43
CA LYS A 177 8.49 2.11 21.36
C LYS A 177 8.98 1.82 19.94
N THR A 178 8.10 1.80 18.95
CA THR A 178 8.40 1.46 17.55
C THR A 178 7.87 2.55 16.62
N TRP A 179 7.67 2.25 15.33
CA TRP A 179 6.82 3.07 14.49
C TRP A 179 5.36 3.07 14.94
N TYR A 180 4.70 4.21 14.76
CA TYR A 180 3.29 4.36 15.00
C TYR A 180 2.68 5.49 14.17
N GLY A 181 1.35 5.53 14.06
CA GLY A 181 0.65 6.61 13.39
C GLY A 181 -0.71 6.14 12.93
N LYS A 182 -1.26 6.83 11.93
CA LYS A 182 -2.63 6.62 11.47
C LYS A 182 -2.63 6.16 10.02
N LEU A 183 -3.46 5.17 9.68
CA LEU A 183 -3.72 4.76 8.29
C LEU A 183 -4.85 5.60 7.69
N ASP A 184 -4.77 5.94 6.41
CA ASP A 184 -5.79 6.81 5.79
C ASP A 184 -7.08 6.05 5.49
N VAL A 185 -6.96 4.87 4.85
CA VAL A 185 -8.10 3.98 4.59
C VAL A 185 -7.71 2.55 4.95
N ILE A 186 -8.65 1.84 5.56
CA ILE A 186 -8.58 0.40 5.77
C ILE A 186 -9.74 -0.25 5.01
N LEU A 187 -9.44 -1.18 4.11
CA LEU A 187 -10.42 -1.91 3.28
C LEU A 187 -10.62 -3.33 3.85
N GLY A 188 -11.85 -3.76 4.11
CA GLY A 188 -12.17 -5.05 4.75
C GLY A 188 -13.68 -5.30 4.82
N SER A 189 -14.16 -6.21 5.70
CA SER A 189 -15.57 -6.22 6.13
C SER A 189 -15.69 -5.70 7.55
N PHE A 190 -16.49 -4.65 7.71
CA PHE A 190 -16.70 -3.94 8.97
C PHE A 190 -18.17 -3.83 9.35
N THR A 191 -19.08 -4.08 8.41
CA THR A 191 -20.52 -3.83 8.57
C THR A 191 -21.34 -5.06 8.95
N SER A 192 -20.72 -6.24 9.04
CA SER A 192 -21.42 -7.46 9.44
C SER A 192 -21.12 -7.87 10.89
N ASP A 193 -22.17 -8.06 11.70
CA ASP A 193 -22.15 -8.69 13.04
C ASP A 193 -21.60 -10.14 13.04
N ARG A 194 -21.04 -10.60 11.93
CA ARG A 194 -20.39 -11.91 11.79
C ARG A 194 -18.98 -11.82 12.37
N GLN A 195 -18.92 -11.79 13.69
CA GLN A 195 -17.68 -11.86 14.50
C GLN A 195 -16.79 -13.09 14.25
N GLU A 196 -17.15 -14.02 13.36
CA GLU A 196 -16.51 -15.35 13.33
C GLU A 196 -15.55 -15.61 12.17
N LYS A 197 -15.41 -14.71 11.19
CA LYS A 197 -14.27 -14.80 10.27
C LYS A 197 -13.52 -13.50 10.29
N LYS A 198 -12.46 -13.47 11.09
CA LYS A 198 -11.46 -12.40 11.07
C LYS A 198 -11.00 -12.27 9.61
N GLU A 199 -11.47 -11.22 8.93
CA GLU A 199 -10.96 -10.84 7.63
C GLU A 199 -9.67 -10.03 7.82
N SER A 200 -8.83 -10.06 6.79
CA SER A 200 -7.49 -9.51 6.83
C SER A 200 -7.47 -8.27 5.94
N PRO A 201 -7.67 -7.07 6.50
CA PRO A 201 -7.88 -5.89 5.69
C PRO A 201 -6.63 -5.48 4.91
N VAL A 202 -6.82 -4.55 3.97
CA VAL A 202 -5.76 -3.89 3.20
C VAL A 202 -5.64 -2.45 3.67
N ALA A 203 -4.41 -2.02 3.95
CA ALA A 203 -4.11 -0.63 4.29
C ALA A 203 -3.87 0.21 3.03
N VAL A 204 -4.32 1.45 3.06
CA VAL A 204 -4.10 2.43 1.99
C VAL A 204 -3.56 3.71 2.61
N ALA A 205 -2.45 4.18 2.06
CA ALA A 205 -1.81 5.45 2.36
C ALA A 205 -2.08 6.43 1.20
N GLY A 206 -2.71 7.55 1.52
CA GLY A 206 -2.83 8.68 0.59
C GLY A 206 -1.54 9.49 0.61
N ILE A 207 -0.96 9.73 -0.56
CA ILE A 207 0.26 10.52 -0.72
C ILE A 207 -0.09 11.87 -1.33
N TRP A 208 0.28 12.91 -0.61
CA TRP A 208 -0.22 14.26 -0.77
C TRP A 208 0.87 15.27 -0.45
N ASP A 209 0.91 16.36 -1.22
CA ASP A 209 1.75 17.51 -0.89
C ASP A 209 1.15 18.16 0.36
N GLU A 210 1.85 18.07 1.50
CA GLU A 210 1.52 18.89 2.66
C GLU A 210 1.69 20.36 2.24
N VAL A 211 0.57 21.05 1.99
CA VAL A 211 0.57 22.51 2.02
C VAL A 211 0.75 22.84 3.49
N ASP A 212 1.97 23.19 3.89
CA ASP A 212 2.28 23.65 5.24
C ASP A 212 1.24 24.70 5.68
N ASP A 213 0.30 24.29 6.52
CA ASP A 213 -0.55 25.19 7.28
C ASP A 213 0.35 25.74 8.40
N ASP A 214 0.58 27.05 8.38
CA ASP A 214 1.32 27.86 9.36
C ASP A 214 2.87 27.88 9.33
N ASN A 215 3.47 28.16 8.17
CA ASN A 215 4.75 28.91 8.15
C ASN A 215 4.73 30.02 7.10
N GLU A 216 4.67 31.27 7.57
CA GLU A 216 5.07 32.44 6.77
C GLU A 216 6.55 32.27 6.38
N CYS A 217 6.81 31.64 5.24
CA CYS A 217 8.04 31.75 4.50
C CYS A 217 7.68 31.98 3.05
N THR A 218 7.54 33.27 2.73
CA THR A 218 7.51 33.80 1.38
C THR A 218 8.64 33.22 0.53
N LEU A 219 8.31 32.72 -0.65
CA LEU A 219 8.97 33.05 -1.92
C LEU A 219 8.21 32.39 -3.08
N ASP A 220 7.74 33.25 -3.98
CA ASP A 220 7.01 32.92 -5.20
C ASP A 220 7.72 31.84 -6.04
N SER A 221 6.97 30.82 -6.45
CA SER A 221 7.27 30.05 -7.66
C SER A 221 5.95 29.66 -8.34
N PRO A 222 5.67 30.19 -9.55
CA PRO A 222 4.49 29.83 -10.30
C PRO A 222 4.72 28.47 -10.97
N GLY A 223 4.04 27.44 -10.46
CA GLY A 223 4.09 26.07 -11.00
C GLY A 223 4.13 25.05 -9.87
N GLY A 224 2.94 24.60 -9.46
CA GLY A 224 2.79 23.56 -8.43
C GLY A 224 3.60 22.32 -8.78
N LYS A 225 4.61 22.03 -7.96
CA LYS A 225 5.34 20.77 -8.01
C LYS A 225 4.45 19.72 -7.33
N CYS A 226 3.86 18.83 -8.12
CA CYS A 226 3.29 17.60 -7.61
C CYS A 226 4.47 16.73 -7.12
N SER A 227 4.58 16.46 -5.82
CA SER A 227 5.60 15.52 -5.32
C SER A 227 5.41 14.13 -5.93
N SER A 228 6.52 13.44 -6.17
CA SER A 228 6.51 12.05 -6.59
C SER A 228 6.17 11.15 -5.39
N LEU A 229 5.64 9.93 -5.59
CA LEU A 229 5.46 9.00 -4.47
C LEU A 229 6.77 8.76 -3.70
N GLY A 230 7.91 8.97 -4.37
CA GLY A 230 9.28 8.94 -3.83
C GLY A 230 9.45 9.63 -2.49
N ASP A 231 8.87 10.83 -2.32
CA ASP A 231 9.10 11.66 -1.13
C ASP A 231 8.41 11.09 0.12
N HIS A 232 7.41 10.22 -0.07
CA HIS A 232 6.63 9.60 1.01
C HIS A 232 6.92 8.09 1.18
N LEU A 233 7.93 7.54 0.49
CA LEU A 233 8.21 6.10 0.54
C LEU A 233 8.54 5.60 1.94
N SER A 234 9.32 6.35 2.74
CA SER A 234 9.63 5.95 4.11
C SER A 234 8.36 5.83 4.96
N HIS A 235 7.44 6.78 4.80
CA HIS A 235 6.13 6.77 5.45
C HIS A 235 5.38 5.48 5.08
N VAL A 236 5.16 5.23 3.79
CA VAL A 236 4.43 4.04 3.32
C VAL A 236 5.09 2.75 3.78
N GLN A 237 6.41 2.64 3.68
CA GLN A 237 7.14 1.42 4.04
C GLN A 237 7.06 1.13 5.53
N SER A 238 7.16 2.17 6.38
CA SER A 238 6.97 2.01 7.81
C SER A 238 5.54 1.56 8.16
N GLN A 239 4.52 2.08 7.45
CA GLN A 239 3.14 1.59 7.57
C GLN A 239 3.02 0.14 7.14
N ALA A 240 3.57 -0.24 5.98
CA ALA A 240 3.50 -1.60 5.45
C ALA A 240 4.13 -2.63 6.41
N ILE A 241 5.27 -2.29 7.01
CA ILE A 241 5.95 -3.12 8.00
C ILE A 241 5.09 -3.28 9.25
N VAL A 242 4.65 -2.17 9.87
CA VAL A 242 3.84 -2.21 11.10
C VAL A 242 2.52 -2.95 10.86
N PHE A 243 1.86 -2.69 9.73
CA PHE A 243 0.59 -3.30 9.37
C PHE A 243 0.74 -4.80 9.16
N SER A 244 1.81 -5.26 8.51
CA SER A 244 2.09 -6.69 8.35
C SER A 244 2.25 -7.42 9.67
N PHE A 245 3.01 -6.87 10.64
CA PHE A 245 3.13 -7.46 11.98
C PHE A 245 1.77 -7.55 12.68
N TYR A 246 0.96 -6.49 12.60
CA TYR A 246 -0.39 -6.48 13.17
C TYR A 246 -1.29 -7.55 12.55
N GLN A 247 -1.30 -7.66 11.22
CA GLN A 247 -2.11 -8.64 10.51
C GLN A 247 -1.67 -10.07 10.84
N ARG A 248 -0.36 -10.34 10.87
CA ARG A 248 0.20 -11.65 11.21
C ARG A 248 -0.19 -12.10 12.62
N ASN A 249 -0.23 -11.19 13.59
CA ASN A 249 -0.67 -11.49 14.96
C ASN A 249 -2.14 -11.93 15.05
N ARG A 250 -2.97 -11.51 14.09
CA ARG A 250 -4.39 -11.87 14.02
C ARG A 250 -4.64 -13.08 13.11
N HIS A 251 -3.75 -13.31 12.16
CA HIS A 251 -3.84 -14.30 11.11
C HIS A 251 -2.46 -14.92 10.85
N GLN A 252 -2.17 -15.98 11.59
CA GLN A 252 -0.89 -16.67 11.51
C GLN A 252 -0.67 -17.39 10.17
N ASP A 253 -1.67 -17.43 9.29
CA ASP A 253 -1.60 -18.01 7.95
C ASP A 253 -1.26 -16.98 6.85
N LEU A 254 -1.22 -15.68 7.19
CA LEU A 254 -0.90 -14.64 6.20
C LEU A 254 0.59 -14.58 5.91
N ASN A 255 0.91 -14.57 4.61
CA ASN A 255 2.24 -14.31 4.09
C ASN A 255 2.41 -12.78 3.87
N PHE A 256 2.67 -12.38 2.63
CA PHE A 256 2.69 -10.98 2.19
C PHE A 256 1.38 -10.26 2.51
N VAL A 257 1.50 -9.21 3.32
CA VAL A 257 0.40 -8.30 3.64
C VAL A 257 0.54 -7.05 2.77
N PRO A 258 -0.46 -6.71 1.95
CA PRO A 258 -0.39 -5.55 1.07
C PRO A 258 -0.64 -4.23 1.80
N THR A 259 0.01 -3.19 1.31
CA THR A 259 -0.28 -1.77 1.58
C THR A 259 -0.22 -1.02 0.26
N LEU A 260 -1.24 -0.19 0.00
CA LEU A 260 -1.34 0.60 -1.22
C LEU A 260 -0.88 2.02 -0.93
N ALA A 261 0.06 2.51 -1.72
CA ALA A 261 0.40 3.92 -1.79
C ALA A 261 -0.32 4.54 -2.98
N VAL A 262 -1.09 5.61 -2.75
CA VAL A 262 -1.99 6.16 -3.77
C VAL A 262 -1.84 7.67 -3.85
N SER A 263 -1.64 8.16 -5.07
CA SER A 263 -1.82 9.57 -5.43
C SER A 263 -2.95 9.68 -6.46
N ARG A 264 -3.28 10.89 -6.92
CA ARG A 264 -4.28 11.10 -7.98
C ARG A 264 -3.96 10.40 -9.30
N LYS A 265 -2.67 10.18 -9.56
CA LYS A 265 -2.18 9.71 -10.86
C LYS A 265 -1.62 8.30 -10.83
N HIS A 266 -1.11 7.86 -9.69
CA HIS A 266 -0.39 6.59 -9.58
C HIS A 266 -0.81 5.80 -8.34
N ILE A 267 -0.63 4.49 -8.45
CA ILE A 267 -0.70 3.54 -7.35
C ILE A 267 0.59 2.72 -7.30
N GLN A 268 1.09 2.47 -6.11
CA GLN A 268 2.21 1.55 -5.88
C GLN A 268 1.84 0.54 -4.80
N PHE A 269 2.19 -0.72 -5.03
CA PHE A 269 1.90 -1.81 -4.13
C PHE A 269 3.14 -2.17 -3.33
N HIS A 270 2.98 -2.23 -2.02
CA HIS A 270 3.98 -2.66 -1.06
C HIS A 270 3.50 -3.94 -0.39
N PHE A 271 4.38 -4.93 -0.28
CA PHE A 271 4.06 -6.19 0.36
C PHE A 271 5.16 -6.53 1.35
N TYR A 272 4.79 -6.70 2.62
CA TYR A 272 5.74 -7.17 3.62
C TYR A 272 5.26 -8.47 4.26
N ASP A 273 6.13 -9.48 4.26
CA ASP A 273 5.96 -10.72 5.00
C ASP A 273 6.83 -10.65 6.27
N SER A 274 6.17 -10.39 7.40
CA SER A 274 6.82 -10.23 8.71
C SER A 274 7.30 -11.53 9.35
N GLU A 275 6.90 -12.70 8.83
CA GLU A 275 7.47 -13.98 9.27
C GLU A 275 8.76 -14.27 8.50
N LYS A 276 8.70 -14.15 7.17
CA LYS A 276 9.81 -14.47 6.29
C LYS A 276 10.84 -13.35 6.18
N ASP A 277 10.56 -12.16 6.72
CA ASP A 277 11.38 -10.94 6.60
C ASP A 277 11.66 -10.63 5.12
N MET A 278 10.61 -10.39 4.35
CA MET A 278 10.67 -10.15 2.91
C MET A 278 9.80 -8.97 2.54
N PHE A 279 10.36 -8.05 1.75
CA PHE A 279 9.67 -6.86 1.27
C PHE A 279 9.67 -6.83 -0.26
N LEU A 280 8.48 -6.73 -0.85
CA LEU A 280 8.30 -6.50 -2.28
C LEU A 280 7.68 -5.13 -2.53
N MET A 281 8.11 -4.50 -3.62
CA MET A 281 7.58 -3.22 -4.06
C MET A 281 7.36 -3.23 -5.57
N SER A 282 6.18 -2.80 -6.02
CA SER A 282 5.94 -2.58 -7.45
C SER A 282 6.57 -1.28 -7.93
N CYS A 283 6.71 -1.13 -9.25
CA CYS A 283 6.81 0.19 -9.87
C CYS A 283 5.56 1.04 -9.55
N GLU A 284 5.67 2.35 -9.70
CA GLU A 284 4.50 3.23 -9.73
C GLU A 284 3.68 2.93 -10.99
N LEU A 285 2.43 2.49 -10.79
CA LEU A 285 1.53 2.16 -11.88
C LEU A 285 0.57 3.34 -12.12
N PRO A 286 0.44 3.83 -13.36
CA PRO A 286 -0.48 4.92 -13.64
C PRO A 286 -1.92 4.45 -13.49
N LEU A 287 -2.73 5.21 -12.76
CA LEU A 287 -4.17 4.97 -12.58
C LEU A 287 -4.94 5.20 -13.89
N PHE A 288 -4.50 6.18 -14.69
CA PHE A 288 -5.15 6.56 -15.94
C PHE A 288 -4.22 6.42 -17.15
N ARG A 289 -4.79 6.42 -18.35
CA ARG A 289 -4.14 6.48 -19.66
C ARG A 289 -4.78 7.60 -20.48
N GLU A 290 -4.14 7.94 -21.60
CA GLU A 290 -4.67 8.87 -22.60
C GLU A 290 -4.99 10.26 -22.01
N GLY A 291 -4.05 10.84 -21.28
CA GLY A 291 -4.22 12.19 -20.69
C GLY A 291 -5.23 12.23 -19.55
N ASP A 292 -5.20 11.24 -18.66
CA ASP A 292 -6.05 11.12 -17.47
C ASP A 292 -7.55 10.92 -17.77
N ILE A 293 -7.89 10.41 -18.96
CA ILE A 293 -9.27 10.23 -19.40
C ILE A 293 -9.81 8.86 -18.99
N HIS A 294 -9.02 7.81 -19.21
CA HIS A 294 -9.45 6.42 -19.09
C HIS A 294 -8.65 5.66 -18.06
N LEU A 295 -9.29 4.82 -17.25
CA LEU A 295 -8.59 4.01 -16.27
C LEU A 295 -7.67 2.99 -16.96
N ASN A 296 -6.47 2.81 -16.40
CA ASN A 296 -5.52 1.83 -16.88
C ASN A 296 -5.97 0.43 -16.46
N LEU A 297 -6.42 -0.38 -17.44
CA LEU A 297 -6.94 -1.71 -17.15
C LEU A 297 -5.91 -2.66 -16.52
N CYS A 298 -4.61 -2.55 -16.83
CA CYS A 298 -3.58 -3.35 -16.16
C CYS A 298 -3.51 -2.99 -14.67
N THR A 299 -3.56 -1.70 -14.34
CA THR A 299 -3.61 -1.20 -12.95
C THR A 299 -4.90 -1.62 -12.24
N VAL A 300 -6.03 -1.65 -12.93
CA VAL A 300 -7.30 -2.17 -12.41
C VAL A 300 -7.19 -3.66 -12.05
N VAL A 301 -6.64 -4.48 -12.96
CA VAL A 301 -6.46 -5.92 -12.71
C VAL A 301 -5.46 -6.14 -11.57
N ALA A 302 -4.34 -5.41 -11.53
CA ALA A 302 -3.38 -5.48 -10.44
C ALA A 302 -4.04 -5.08 -9.10
N THR A 303 -4.80 -3.99 -9.06
CA THR A 303 -5.54 -3.57 -7.85
C THR A 303 -6.53 -4.65 -7.42
N TRP A 304 -7.29 -5.22 -8.35
CA TRP A 304 -8.23 -6.31 -8.06
C TRP A 304 -7.54 -7.53 -7.44
N LEU A 305 -6.36 -7.90 -7.94
CA LEU A 305 -5.54 -8.96 -7.33
C LEU A 305 -5.19 -8.61 -5.88
N VAL A 306 -4.71 -7.40 -5.64
CA VAL A 306 -4.21 -6.94 -4.34
C VAL A 306 -5.32 -6.77 -3.30
N VAL A 307 -6.43 -6.10 -3.64
CA VAL A 307 -7.53 -5.88 -2.70
C VAL A 307 -8.25 -7.17 -2.29
N ASN A 308 -8.04 -8.25 -3.07
CA ASN A 308 -8.55 -9.59 -2.79
C ASN A 308 -7.40 -10.59 -2.47
N TYR A 309 -6.25 -10.11 -1.99
CA TYR A 309 -5.02 -10.91 -1.83
C TYR A 309 -5.23 -12.20 -1.04
N LYS A 310 -6.02 -12.19 0.03
CA LYS A 310 -6.27 -13.40 0.84
C LYS A 310 -6.82 -14.56 0.02
N ALA A 311 -7.63 -14.25 -1.00
CA ALA A 311 -8.22 -15.22 -1.91
C ALA A 311 -7.31 -15.54 -3.11
N LEU A 312 -6.63 -14.52 -3.64
CA LEU A 312 -5.97 -14.59 -4.96
C LEU A 312 -4.44 -14.75 -4.89
N MET A 313 -3.82 -14.50 -3.75
CA MET A 313 -2.38 -14.60 -3.54
C MET A 313 -1.97 -16.01 -3.09
N THR A 314 -0.79 -16.46 -3.53
CA THR A 314 -0.17 -17.72 -3.09
C THR A 314 1.01 -17.51 -2.14
N GLY A 315 1.56 -16.29 -2.06
CA GLY A 315 2.68 -15.93 -1.19
C GLY A 315 4.00 -15.96 -1.94
N ALA A 316 5.12 -16.04 -1.20
CA ALA A 316 6.45 -16.14 -1.77
C ALA A 316 6.64 -17.43 -2.57
N THR A 317 7.29 -17.32 -3.74
CA THR A 317 7.73 -18.47 -4.52
C THR A 317 8.92 -19.16 -3.83
N LYS A 318 9.21 -20.40 -4.22
CA LYS A 318 10.36 -21.14 -3.67
C LYS A 318 11.70 -20.49 -4.01
N GLU A 319 11.74 -19.77 -5.12
CA GLU A 319 12.89 -19.03 -5.62
C GLU A 319 13.13 -17.82 -4.72
N MET A 320 12.08 -17.04 -4.45
CA MET A 320 12.13 -15.91 -3.52
C MET A 320 12.57 -16.33 -2.11
N GLU A 321 12.14 -17.49 -1.62
CA GLU A 321 12.55 -17.98 -0.29
C GLU A 321 14.05 -18.30 -0.17
N LYS A 322 14.74 -18.53 -1.30
CA LYS A 322 16.19 -18.74 -1.34
C LYS A 322 16.98 -17.42 -1.33
N GLU A 323 16.30 -16.31 -1.57
CA GLU A 323 16.94 -14.99 -1.61
C GLU A 323 17.29 -14.48 -0.21
N PRO A 324 18.26 -13.55 -0.11
CA PRO A 324 18.52 -12.85 1.13
C PRO A 324 17.26 -12.21 1.70
N LYS A 325 17.13 -12.24 3.03
CA LYS A 325 16.06 -11.56 3.74
C LYS A 325 16.15 -10.05 3.55
N PHE A 326 15.04 -9.36 3.74
CA PHE A 326 14.99 -7.90 3.80
C PHE A 326 15.92 -7.38 4.90
N GLY A 327 16.02 -8.06 6.04
CA GLY A 327 17.03 -7.79 7.06
C GLY A 327 16.52 -6.92 8.21
N LEU A 328 15.21 -6.70 8.31
CA LEU A 328 14.61 -5.95 9.41
C LEU A 328 14.80 -6.66 10.74
N HIS A 329 14.66 -7.99 10.75
CA HIS A 329 14.75 -8.79 11.98
C HIS A 329 16.16 -8.72 12.57
N GLU A 330 17.18 -8.83 11.72
CA GLU A 330 18.57 -8.67 12.11
C GLU A 330 18.85 -7.25 12.59
N TYR A 331 18.37 -6.24 11.85
CA TYR A 331 18.59 -4.83 12.17
C TYR A 331 18.00 -4.42 13.52
N PHE A 332 16.79 -4.90 13.86
CA PHE A 332 16.12 -4.59 15.14
C PHE A 332 16.69 -5.36 16.33
N GLY A 333 17.24 -6.56 16.10
CA GLY A 333 17.59 -7.46 17.18
C GLY A 333 16.36 -7.92 17.99
N PRO A 334 16.57 -8.83 18.97
CA PRO A 334 15.46 -9.53 19.62
C PRO A 334 14.53 -8.63 20.43
N VAL A 335 15.09 -7.60 21.11
CA VAL A 335 14.29 -6.73 22.00
C VAL A 335 13.35 -5.83 21.21
N SER A 336 13.86 -5.13 20.19
CA SER A 336 13.01 -4.24 19.39
C SER A 336 12.02 -5.05 18.55
N LEU A 337 12.44 -6.20 18.00
CA LEU A 337 11.57 -7.09 17.25
C LEU A 337 10.41 -7.66 18.08
N ASP A 338 10.60 -7.88 19.39
CA ASP A 338 9.52 -8.33 20.28
C ASP A 338 8.38 -7.31 20.37
N TYR A 339 8.68 -6.00 20.39
CA TYR A 339 7.64 -4.96 20.34
C TYR A 339 6.82 -5.02 19.05
N TYR A 340 7.44 -5.37 17.92
CA TYR A 340 6.71 -5.57 16.66
C TYR A 340 5.87 -6.86 16.70
N LYS A 341 6.44 -7.96 17.19
CA LYS A 341 5.77 -9.26 17.23
C LYS A 341 4.62 -9.33 18.22
N THR A 342 4.67 -8.62 19.34
CA THR A 342 3.65 -8.76 20.40
C THR A 342 2.97 -7.44 20.78
N GLY A 343 3.60 -6.30 20.46
CA GLY A 343 3.22 -4.99 20.98
C GLY A 343 2.43 -4.10 20.03
N ILE A 344 2.29 -4.44 18.75
CA ILE A 344 1.55 -3.63 17.77
C ILE A 344 0.04 -3.79 17.98
N LYS A 345 -0.67 -2.67 18.12
CA LYS A 345 -2.12 -2.64 18.32
C LYS A 345 -2.77 -1.54 17.48
N MET A 346 -4.04 -1.74 17.14
CA MET A 346 -4.93 -0.69 16.67
C MET A 346 -5.74 -0.15 17.84
N ALA A 347 -5.49 1.09 18.26
CA ALA A 347 -6.16 1.79 19.36
C ALA A 347 -5.62 3.23 19.47
N PRO A 348 -6.34 4.14 20.15
CA PRO A 348 -5.79 5.44 20.51
C PRO A 348 -4.53 5.23 21.35
N LEU A 349 -3.39 5.66 20.83
CA LEU A 349 -2.14 5.64 21.58
C LEU A 349 -2.22 6.74 22.64
N GLN A 350 -1.96 6.43 23.92
CA GLN A 350 -2.13 7.42 24.99
C GLN A 350 -1.10 8.57 24.87
N PRO A 351 -1.53 9.85 24.87
CA PRO A 351 -0.66 11.02 24.67
C PRO A 351 0.48 11.20 25.69
N VAL A 352 0.34 10.62 26.89
CA VAL A 352 1.23 10.89 28.03
C VAL A 352 2.62 10.24 27.84
N GLU A 353 2.71 9.12 27.13
CA GLU A 353 4.00 8.50 26.79
C GLU A 353 4.67 9.16 25.57
N MET A 354 3.92 9.87 24.72
CA MET A 354 4.42 10.36 23.42
C MET A 354 5.20 11.69 23.48
N ARG A 355 4.79 12.66 24.30
CA ARG A 355 5.47 13.99 24.36
C ARG A 355 6.93 13.89 24.83
N ASN A 356 7.21 13.00 25.78
CA ASN A 356 8.57 12.83 26.29
C ASN A 356 9.46 12.12 25.26
N THR A 357 8.90 11.19 24.49
CA THR A 357 9.66 10.33 23.58
C THR A 357 9.98 11.03 22.24
N ILE A 358 9.07 11.87 21.72
CA ILE A 358 9.30 12.69 20.52
C ILE A 358 10.44 13.71 20.74
N ASN A 359 10.47 14.37 21.91
CA ASN A 359 11.53 15.34 22.22
C ASN A 359 12.90 14.66 22.39
N LEU A 360 12.94 13.47 22.99
CA LEU A 360 14.15 12.65 23.10
C LEU A 360 14.62 12.12 21.74
N ALA A 361 13.70 11.66 20.89
CA ALA A 361 13.99 11.17 19.55
C ALA A 361 14.54 12.27 18.62
N LYS A 362 13.95 13.49 18.64
CA LYS A 362 14.45 14.63 17.87
C LYS A 362 15.88 15.02 18.27
N VAL A 363 16.16 15.11 19.57
CA VAL A 363 17.50 15.46 20.09
C VAL A 363 18.54 14.37 19.77
N GLN A 364 18.17 13.09 19.80
CA GLN A 364 19.10 11.99 19.51
C GLN A 364 19.30 11.75 18.01
N ALA A 365 18.27 11.93 17.17
CA ALA A 365 18.40 11.89 15.72
C ALA A 365 19.34 12.99 15.21
N GLN A 366 19.20 14.23 15.73
CA GLN A 366 20.15 15.32 15.44
C GLN A 366 21.58 14.96 15.83
N LYS A 367 21.79 14.37 17.02
CA LYS A 367 23.13 13.95 17.46
C LYS A 367 23.73 12.83 16.59
N ARG A 368 22.91 11.93 16.05
CA ARG A 368 23.37 10.84 15.17
C ARG A 368 23.65 11.32 13.75
N CYS A 369 22.80 12.17 13.15
CA CYS A 369 23.10 12.77 11.84
C CYS A 369 24.41 13.57 11.86
N LEU A 370 24.63 14.40 12.90
CA LEU A 370 25.87 15.14 13.08
C LEU A 370 27.10 14.24 13.25
N ALA A 371 26.94 13.08 13.90
CA ALA A 371 28.03 12.11 14.05
C ALA A 371 28.39 11.41 12.72
N THR A 372 27.40 11.15 11.85
CA THR A 372 27.60 10.55 10.54
C THR A 372 28.28 11.53 9.57
N GLU A 373 27.82 12.79 9.53
CA GLU A 373 28.45 13.86 8.74
C GLU A 373 29.90 14.15 9.17
N MET A 374 30.20 14.07 10.47
CA MET A 374 31.56 14.17 11.00
C MET A 374 32.47 12.99 10.61
N ASN A 375 31.91 11.80 10.37
CA ASN A 375 32.67 10.63 9.96
C ASN A 375 32.92 10.62 8.43
N GLU A 376 31.96 11.06 7.64
CA GLU A 376 32.12 11.23 6.18
C GLU A 376 33.14 12.33 5.84
N SER A 377 33.10 13.46 6.56
CA SER A 377 34.07 14.55 6.39
C SER A 377 35.50 14.19 6.84
N LYS A 378 35.67 13.22 7.75
CA LYS A 378 36.99 12.63 8.07
C LYS A 378 37.50 11.68 6.99
N TYR A 379 36.60 11.00 6.28
CA TYR A 379 36.96 10.10 5.18
C TYR A 379 37.38 10.88 3.92
N GLN A 380 36.75 12.03 3.65
CA GLN A 380 37.11 12.86 2.50
C GLN A 380 38.42 13.64 2.68
N ARG A 381 38.89 13.88 3.91
CA ARG A 381 40.20 14.52 4.18
C ARG A 381 41.40 13.56 4.15
N ARG A 382 41.17 12.27 3.89
CA ARG A 382 42.22 11.22 3.81
C ARG A 382 42.42 10.66 2.40
N LYS A 383 41.71 11.18 1.40
CA LYS A 383 42.09 11.13 -0.01
C LYS A 383 42.81 12.43 -0.35
#